data_AF-A0A4Q3BSD9-F1
#
_entry.id   AF-A0A4Q3BSD9-F1
#
_cell.length_a   1.000
_cell.length_b   1.000
_cell.length_c   1.000
_cell.angle_alpha   90.00
_cell.angle_beta   90.00
_cell.angle_gamma   90.00
#
_symmetry.space_group_name_H-M   'P 1'
#
loop_
_entity.id
_entity.type
_entity.pdbx_description
1 polymer ?
#
loop_
_entity_poly.entity_id
_entity_poly.type
_entity_poly.pdbx_seq_one_letter_code
_entity_poly.pdbx_strand_id
1 'polypeptide(L)'
;MAQVNPYFNFNGNCREAMNFYKDCIGGELKIMSVSDTPMAEQMPDMKDNVMHSQLEKNGSIILMASDMMRGKPNDGNTVSIMINCESEEEINNVYKKLSEGGEILDELKLQFWGDIFG
;
A
#
# COMPACT_ATOMS: atom_id res chain seq x y z
N MET A 1 -0.09 21.54 -8.74
CA MET A 1 -1.39 21.35 -8.06
C MET A 1 -1.16 20.48 -6.83
N ALA A 2 -1.96 20.66 -5.77
CA ALA A 2 -1.87 19.81 -4.58
C ALA A 2 -2.38 18.39 -4.89
N GLN A 3 -1.82 17.38 -4.23
CA GLN A 3 -2.22 15.97 -4.34
C GLN A 3 -2.57 15.43 -2.94
N VAL A 4 -3.48 14.47 -2.89
CA VAL A 4 -3.85 13.73 -1.67
C VAL A 4 -3.41 12.29 -1.87
N ASN A 5 -2.47 11.83 -1.06
CA ASN A 5 -1.90 10.49 -1.15
C ASN A 5 -2.17 9.76 0.17
N PRO A 6 -2.68 8.51 0.14
CA PRO A 6 -2.84 7.73 1.35
C PRO A 6 -1.46 7.44 1.96
N TYR A 7 -1.38 7.56 3.28
CA TYR A 7 -0.18 7.27 4.05
C TYR A 7 -0.49 6.24 5.14
N PHE A 8 0.05 5.04 4.98
CA PHE A 8 -0.16 3.95 5.92
C PHE A 8 0.92 3.90 6.99
N ASN A 9 0.51 3.52 8.19
CA ASN A 9 1.41 3.24 9.29
C ASN A 9 1.33 1.75 9.59
N PHE A 10 2.48 1.09 9.59
CA PHE A 10 2.63 -0.32 9.93
C PHE A 10 3.39 -0.47 11.24
N ASN A 11 3.43 -1.70 11.75
CA ASN A 11 4.12 -2.03 13.00
C ASN A 11 5.22 -3.07 12.76
N GLY A 12 6.22 -2.68 11.97
CA GLY A 12 7.40 -3.50 11.67
C GLY A 12 7.30 -4.32 10.38
N ASN A 13 6.13 -4.36 9.74
CA ASN A 13 5.91 -5.09 8.50
C ASN A 13 5.70 -4.18 7.28
N CYS A 14 6.03 -2.89 7.35
CA CYS A 14 5.87 -1.96 6.21
C CYS A 14 6.58 -2.46 4.95
N ARG A 15 7.82 -2.96 5.08
CA ARG A 15 8.60 -3.45 3.93
C ARG A 15 7.92 -4.60 3.22
N GLU A 16 7.38 -5.56 3.96
CA GLU A 16 6.64 -6.70 3.42
C GLU A 16 5.36 -6.22 2.72
N ALA A 17 4.55 -5.42 3.41
CA ALA A 17 3.29 -4.89 2.88
C ALA A 17 3.49 -4.08 1.59
N MET A 18 4.51 -3.22 1.55
CA MET A 18 4.79 -2.39 0.37
C MET A 18 5.31 -3.21 -0.82
N ASN A 19 6.09 -4.28 -0.59
CA ASN A 19 6.45 -5.20 -1.67
C ASN A 19 5.23 -5.97 -2.18
N PHE A 20 4.34 -6.41 -1.29
CA PHE A 20 3.08 -7.03 -1.69
C PHE A 20 2.24 -6.09 -2.57
N TYR A 21 2.08 -4.82 -2.18
CA TYR A 21 1.34 -3.84 -2.99
C TYR A 21 2.00 -3.58 -4.35
N LYS A 22 3.34 -3.52 -4.39
CA LYS A 22 4.09 -3.42 -5.65
C LYS A 22 3.84 -4.65 -6.53
N ASP A 23 3.80 -5.85 -5.97
CA ASP A 23 3.55 -7.07 -6.73
C ASP A 23 2.10 -7.14 -7.25
N CYS A 24 1.14 -6.59 -6.49
CA CYS A 24 -0.26 -6.48 -6.89
C CYS A 24 -0.48 -5.45 -8.00
N ILE A 25 0.01 -4.22 -7.79
CA ILE A 25 -0.35 -3.04 -8.59
C ILE A 25 0.70 -2.74 -9.67
N GLY A 26 1.94 -3.18 -9.47
CA GLY A 26 3.11 -2.79 -10.25
C GLY A 26 3.66 -1.43 -9.83
N GLY A 27 4.58 -0.88 -10.63
CA GLY A 27 5.19 0.43 -10.41
C GLY A 27 6.58 0.38 -9.77
N GLU A 28 7.07 1.56 -9.40
CA GLU A 28 8.37 1.77 -8.79
C GLU A 28 8.23 1.94 -7.27
N LEU A 29 8.81 1.01 -6.52
CA LEU A 29 8.84 1.05 -5.06
C LEU A 29 10.18 1.60 -4.57
N LYS A 30 10.14 2.67 -3.78
CA LYS A 30 11.29 3.20 -3.05
C LYS A 30 11.06 2.98 -1.56
N ILE A 31 12.07 2.47 -0.86
CA ILE A 31 12.05 2.23 0.58
C ILE A 31 13.30 2.86 1.18
N MET A 32 13.10 3.65 2.23
CA MET A 32 14.15 4.21 3.08
C MET A 32 13.99 3.64 4.48
N SER A 33 15.02 2.96 4.96
CA SER A 33 15.10 2.40 6.30
C SER A 33 15.63 3.44 7.28
N VAL A 34 15.41 3.27 8.58
CA VAL A 34 16.00 4.17 9.59
C VAL A 34 17.54 4.16 9.50
N SER A 35 18.14 3.00 9.23
CA SER A 35 19.58 2.82 9.00
C SER A 35 20.15 3.70 7.89
N ASP A 36 19.33 4.09 6.92
CA ASP A 36 19.74 4.89 5.76
C ASP A 36 19.78 6.40 6.08
N THR A 37 19.48 6.77 7.34
CA THR A 37 19.35 8.15 7.79
C THR A 37 20.30 8.47 8.95
N PRO A 38 20.58 9.76 9.22
CA PRO A 38 21.31 10.17 10.43
C PRO A 38 20.62 9.78 11.75
N MET A 39 19.36 9.36 11.72
CA MET A 39 18.61 8.94 12.92
C MET A 39 18.95 7.52 13.37
N ALA A 40 19.71 6.75 12.59
CA ALA A 40 20.11 5.38 12.92
C ALA A 40 20.78 5.26 14.30
N GLU A 41 21.56 6.26 14.71
CA GLU A 41 22.23 6.30 16.01
C GLU A 41 21.27 6.65 17.16
N GLN A 42 20.18 7.36 16.87
CA GLN A 42 19.17 7.75 17.86
C GLN A 42 18.10 6.67 18.06
N MET A 43 17.97 5.73 17.12
CA MET A 43 16.95 4.70 17.07
C MET A 43 17.56 3.32 16.78
N PRO A 44 18.45 2.80 17.66
CA PRO A 44 19.19 1.58 17.39
C PRO A 44 18.28 0.34 17.23
N ASP A 45 17.16 0.31 17.94
CA ASP A 45 16.19 -0.81 17.90
C ASP A 45 15.30 -0.78 16.66
N MET A 46 15.34 0.29 15.87
CA MET A 46 14.50 0.48 14.68
C MET A 46 15.29 0.55 13.37
N LYS A 47 16.57 0.18 13.36
CA LYS A 47 17.45 0.36 12.18
C LYS A 47 16.86 -0.23 10.90
N ASP A 48 16.25 -1.41 10.98
CA ASP A 48 15.67 -2.11 9.82
C ASP A 48 14.24 -1.67 9.47
N ASN A 49 13.58 -0.93 10.37
CA ASN A 49 12.25 -0.40 10.14
C ASN A 49 12.24 0.61 8.98
N VAL A 50 11.13 0.67 8.28
CA VAL A 50 10.93 1.62 7.19
C VAL A 50 10.65 3.00 7.78
N MET A 51 11.59 3.93 7.58
CA MET A 51 11.39 5.35 7.89
C MET A 51 10.34 5.96 6.96
N HIS A 52 10.44 5.67 5.67
CA HIS A 52 9.51 6.13 4.65
C HIS A 52 9.57 5.24 3.41
N SER A 53 8.43 5.04 2.76
CA SER A 53 8.32 4.32 1.50
C SER A 53 7.29 4.98 0.60
N GLN A 54 7.50 4.83 -0.70
CA GLN A 54 6.65 5.35 -1.75
C GLN A 54 6.58 4.33 -2.89
N LEU A 55 5.37 3.87 -3.21
CA LEU A 55 5.07 3.11 -4.42
C LEU A 55 4.39 4.05 -5.41
N GLU A 56 5.03 4.23 -6.57
CA GLU A 56 4.53 5.10 -7.63
C GLU A 56 4.27 4.34 -8.93
N LYS A 57 3.09 4.53 -9.53
CA LYS A 57 2.76 4.01 -10.86
C LYS A 57 2.19 5.13 -11.73
N ASN A 58 2.84 5.35 -12.88
CA ASN A 58 2.43 6.28 -13.94
C ASN A 58 2.13 7.73 -13.48
N GLY A 59 2.71 8.18 -12.36
CA GLY A 59 2.48 9.50 -11.79
C GLY A 59 1.08 9.74 -11.18
N SER A 60 0.24 8.69 -11.11
CA SER A 60 -1.16 8.77 -10.66
C SER A 60 -1.41 8.05 -9.33
N ILE A 61 -0.72 6.93 -9.09
CA ILE A 61 -0.85 6.17 -7.84
C ILE A 61 0.37 6.47 -7.00
N ILE A 62 0.15 7.03 -5.81
CA ILE A 62 1.21 7.20 -4.80
C ILE A 62 0.72 6.60 -3.49
N LEU A 63 1.07 5.33 -3.25
CA LEU A 63 0.89 4.72 -1.92
C LEU A 63 2.14 5.01 -1.09
N MET A 64 1.95 5.64 0.06
CA MET A 64 3.05 5.93 0.98
C MET A 64 2.87 5.14 2.27
N ALA A 65 3.98 4.75 2.90
CA ALA A 65 3.92 4.09 4.20
C ALA A 65 5.20 4.22 5.03
N SER A 66 5.09 3.99 6.33
CA SER A 66 6.25 3.80 7.23
C SER A 66 5.91 2.91 8.43
N ASP A 67 6.95 2.50 9.14
CA ASP A 67 6.86 1.88 10.48
C ASP A 67 6.99 2.93 11.60
N MET A 68 7.04 4.22 11.27
CA MET A 68 7.31 5.33 12.19
C MET A 68 6.05 5.84 12.91
N MET A 69 5.11 4.94 13.17
CA MET A 69 3.84 5.27 13.78
C MET A 69 4.03 5.87 15.17
N ARG A 70 3.30 6.94 15.46
CA ARG A 70 3.19 7.50 16.81
C ARG A 70 1.92 6.98 17.47
N GLY A 71 2.05 5.96 18.31
CA GLY A 71 0.93 5.39 19.07
C GLY A 71 0.59 3.96 18.65
N LYS A 72 -0.58 3.47 19.08
CA LYS A 72 -1.05 2.12 18.73
C LYS A 72 -1.76 2.15 17.37
N PRO A 73 -1.57 1.12 16.52
CA PRO A 73 -2.37 0.99 15.32
C PRO A 73 -3.83 0.72 15.72
N ASN A 74 -4.75 1.22 14.91
CA ASN A 74 -6.12 0.73 14.93
C ASN A 74 -6.22 -0.35 13.86
N ASP A 75 -6.69 -1.53 14.24
CA ASP A 75 -6.92 -2.62 13.30
C ASP A 75 -8.17 -2.35 12.45
N GLY A 76 -8.15 -2.76 11.18
CA GLY A 76 -9.34 -2.90 10.35
C GLY A 76 -9.57 -1.82 9.28
N ASN A 77 -10.83 -1.68 8.87
CA ASN A 77 -11.27 -1.03 7.63
C ASN A 77 -11.66 0.44 7.84
N THR A 78 -10.85 1.21 8.58
CA THR A 78 -11.17 2.63 8.86
C THR A 78 -11.11 3.48 7.58
N VAL A 79 -10.27 3.08 6.64
CA VAL A 79 -10.13 3.69 5.32
C VAL A 79 -10.05 2.58 4.28
N SER A 80 -10.79 2.72 3.18
CA SER A 80 -10.68 1.87 2.00
C SER A 80 -9.99 2.63 0.87
N ILE A 81 -9.12 1.96 0.12
CA ILE A 81 -8.51 2.52 -1.09
C ILE A 81 -9.22 1.95 -2.30
N MET A 82 -9.71 2.83 -3.15
CA MET A 82 -10.27 2.46 -4.45
C MET A 82 -9.15 2.47 -5.49
N ILE A 83 -9.03 1.38 -6.24
CA ILE A 83 -8.08 1.25 -7.36
C ILE A 83 -8.88 1.24 -8.65
N ASN A 84 -8.73 2.29 -9.46
CA ASN A 84 -9.28 2.33 -10.79
C ASN A 84 -8.31 1.63 -11.75
N CYS A 85 -8.83 0.68 -12.52
CA CYS A 85 -8.08 -0.06 -13.52
C CYS A 85 -8.52 0.38 -14.92
N GLU A 86 -7.62 0.32 -15.90
CA GLU A 86 -7.90 0.78 -17.27
C GLU A 86 -8.45 -0.35 -18.17
N SER A 87 -8.44 -1.59 -17.68
CA SER A 87 -8.91 -2.76 -18.42
C SER A 87 -9.44 -3.87 -17.52
N GLU A 88 -10.26 -4.75 -18.10
CA GLU A 88 -10.74 -5.98 -17.45
C GLU A 88 -9.58 -6.92 -17.06
N GLU A 89 -8.52 -6.98 -17.87
CA GLU A 89 -7.32 -7.78 -17.54
C GLU A 89 -6.62 -7.24 -16.28
N GLU A 90 -6.47 -5.92 -16.19
CA GLU A 90 -5.81 -5.28 -15.04
C GLU A 90 -6.60 -5.50 -13.74
N ILE A 91 -7.91 -5.25 -13.76
CA ILE A 91 -8.74 -5.42 -12.55
C ILE A 91 -8.77 -6.88 -12.08
N ASN A 92 -8.86 -7.85 -13.01
CA ASN A 92 -8.82 -9.27 -12.65
C ASN A 92 -7.47 -9.67 -12.04
N ASN A 93 -6.36 -9.18 -12.59
CA ASN A 93 -5.02 -9.47 -12.07
C ASN A 93 -4.79 -8.83 -10.69
N VAL A 94 -5.19 -7.57 -10.50
CA VAL A 94 -5.09 -6.86 -9.23
C VAL A 94 -5.96 -7.54 -8.17
N TYR A 95 -7.23 -7.82 -8.49
CA TYR A 95 -8.17 -8.48 -7.58
C TYR A 95 -7.65 -9.86 -7.14
N LYS A 96 -7.18 -10.69 -8.09
CA LYS A 96 -6.64 -12.01 -7.78
C LYS A 96 -5.48 -11.96 -6.79
N LYS A 97 -4.55 -11.01 -6.96
CA LYS A 97 -3.37 -10.88 -6.07
C LYS A 97 -3.74 -10.29 -4.72
N LEU A 98 -4.59 -9.27 -4.68
CA LEU A 98 -5.02 -8.64 -3.42
C LEU A 98 -5.89 -9.57 -2.56
N SER A 99 -6.68 -10.45 -3.18
CA SER A 99 -7.51 -11.44 -2.47
C SER A 99 -6.71 -12.64 -1.95
N GLU A 100 -5.46 -12.84 -2.37
CA GLU A 100 -4.64 -13.96 -1.92
C GLU A 100 -4.27 -13.80 -0.43
N GLY A 101 -4.83 -14.66 0.42
CA GLY A 101 -4.62 -14.60 1.87
C GLY A 101 -5.43 -13.50 2.58
N GLY A 102 -6.26 -12.76 1.84
CA GLY A 102 -7.18 -11.75 2.37
C GLY A 102 -8.59 -12.27 2.62
N GLU A 103 -9.49 -11.38 3.05
CA GLU A 103 -10.93 -11.61 3.16
C GLU A 103 -11.63 -10.89 2.00
N ILE A 104 -12.38 -11.63 1.18
CA ILE A 104 -13.19 -11.06 0.10
C ILE A 104 -14.50 -10.55 0.71
N LEU A 105 -14.71 -9.23 0.68
CA LEU A 105 -15.93 -8.60 1.19
C LEU A 105 -17.01 -8.43 0.12
N ASP A 106 -16.63 -8.13 -1.12
CA ASP A 106 -17.50 -8.18 -2.29
C ASP A 106 -16.76 -8.90 -3.43
N GLU A 107 -17.47 -9.75 -4.16
CA GLU A 107 -16.88 -10.52 -5.25
C GLU A 107 -16.85 -9.68 -6.51
N LEU A 108 -15.71 -9.71 -7.23
CA LEU A 108 -15.56 -9.02 -8.50
C LEU A 108 -16.59 -9.51 -9.53
N LYS A 109 -17.49 -8.63 -9.96
CA LYS A 109 -18.54 -8.94 -10.94
C LYS A 109 -18.98 -7.70 -11.71
N LEU A 110 -19.68 -7.92 -12.82
CA LEU A 110 -20.38 -6.86 -13.53
C LEU A 110 -21.53 -6.34 -12.66
N GLN A 111 -21.49 -5.05 -12.35
CA GLN A 111 -22.49 -4.40 -11.53
C GLN A 111 -23.61 -3.81 -12.37
N PHE A 112 -24.73 -3.44 -11.73
CA PHE A 112 -25.91 -2.93 -12.44
C PHE A 112 -25.67 -1.59 -13.16
N TRP A 113 -24.61 -0.86 -12.81
CA TRP A 113 -24.21 0.38 -13.47
C TRP A 113 -23.27 0.18 -14.67
N GLY A 114 -22.91 -1.08 -14.98
CA GLY A 114 -22.19 -1.44 -16.20
C GLY A 114 -20.67 -1.62 -16.04
N ASP A 115 -20.10 -1.33 -14.88
CA ASP A 115 -18.68 -1.54 -14.60
C ASP A 115 -18.43 -2.85 -13.83
N ILE A 116 -17.20 -3.37 -13.92
CA ILE A 116 -16.72 -4.48 -13.09
C ILE A 116 -16.21 -3.89 -11.76
N PHE A 117 -16.74 -4.37 -10.63
CA PHE A 117 -16.39 -3.91 -9.29
C PHE A 117 -16.63 -5.01 -8.25
N GLY A 118 -15.81 -5.02 -7.21
CA GLY A 118 -15.84 -5.91 -6.05
C GLY A 118 -14.70 -5.57 -5.09
#